data_AF-A0A845CKE0-F1
#
_entry.id   AF-A0A845CKE0-F1
#
_cell.length_a   1.000
_cell.length_b   1.000
_cell.length_c   1.000
_cell.angle_alpha   90.00
_cell.angle_beta   90.00
_cell.angle_gamma   90.00
#
_symmetry.space_group_name_H-M   'P 1'
#
loop_
_entity.id
_entity.type
_entity.pdbx_description
1 polymer ?
#
loop_
_entity_poly.entity_id
_entity_poly.type
_entity_poly.pdbx_seq_one_letter_code
_entity_poly.pdbx_strand_id
1 'polypeptide(L)'
;MTNQIVANAGSYTTKVWHDRAWVYLQGLERGQRIAIPLKGTHLPSGTLRILLRDNGQVEVHYAVDEEQVCSTRPCGEATVGVDKGYTEAYTDSDGERHGEGLGDLLSAESDHRKVKGTRR
;
A
#
# COMPACT_ATOMS: atom_id res chain seq x y z
N MET A 1 12.48 -10.80 -15.06
CA MET A 1 13.14 -11.48 -13.93
C MET A 1 12.28 -11.28 -12.70
N THR A 2 12.13 -12.32 -11.88
CA THR A 2 11.26 -12.26 -10.70
C THR A 2 12.08 -11.81 -9.50
N ASN A 3 12.09 -10.51 -9.18
CA ASN A 3 12.80 -9.97 -8.01
C ASN A 3 11.99 -10.17 -6.72
N GLN A 4 11.48 -11.39 -6.52
CA GLN A 4 10.67 -11.74 -5.36
C GLN A 4 11.02 -13.12 -4.81
N ILE A 5 10.97 -13.26 -3.50
CA ILE A 5 11.07 -14.52 -2.77
C ILE A 5 9.78 -14.69 -1.97
N VAL A 6 9.18 -15.89 -2.02
CA VAL A 6 8.00 -16.23 -1.23
C VAL A 6 8.42 -17.13 -0.07
N ALA A 7 8.16 -16.69 1.16
CA ALA A 7 8.51 -17.41 2.37
C ALA A 7 7.22 -17.81 3.12
N ASN A 8 7.00 -19.11 3.27
CA ASN A 8 5.86 -19.66 4.01
C ASN A 8 6.05 -19.48 5.52
N ALA A 9 4.94 -19.49 6.29
CA ALA A 9 4.93 -19.23 7.74
C ALA A 9 5.92 -20.06 8.59
N GLY A 10 6.33 -21.25 8.14
CA GLY A 10 7.33 -22.09 8.83
C GLY A 10 8.79 -21.88 8.38
N SER A 11 9.03 -21.06 7.36
CA SER A 11 10.36 -20.88 6.74
C SER A 11 11.16 -19.70 7.28
N TYR A 12 10.57 -18.93 8.19
CA TYR A 12 11.17 -17.76 8.81
C TYR A 12 10.82 -17.68 10.29
N THR A 13 11.50 -16.80 11.02
CA THR A 13 11.10 -16.42 12.38
C THR A 13 11.10 -14.90 12.52
N THR A 14 10.20 -14.36 13.32
CA THR A 14 10.12 -12.91 13.57
C THR A 14 10.36 -12.59 15.04
N LYS A 15 11.05 -11.49 15.33
CA LYS A 15 11.30 -11.04 16.70
C LYS A 15 11.37 -9.51 16.78
N VAL A 16 10.87 -8.92 17.86
CA VAL A 16 11.16 -7.52 18.20
C VAL A 16 12.46 -7.42 18.99
N TRP A 17 13.36 -6.55 18.55
CA TRP A 17 14.64 -6.28 19.20
C TRP A 17 15.06 -4.82 18.95
N HIS A 18 15.39 -4.09 20.02
CA HIS A 18 15.64 -2.63 20.02
C HIS A 18 14.57 -1.83 19.27
N ASP A 19 13.31 -1.98 19.69
CA ASP A 19 12.14 -1.26 19.14
C ASP A 19 11.96 -1.43 17.63
N ARG A 20 12.42 -2.58 17.11
CA ARG A 20 12.32 -2.93 15.72
C ARG A 20 11.98 -4.39 15.54
N ALA A 21 11.06 -4.69 14.64
CA ALA A 21 10.77 -6.04 14.20
C ALA A 21 11.83 -6.50 13.21
N TRP A 22 12.21 -7.77 13.33
CA TRP A 22 13.19 -8.44 12.49
C TRP A 22 12.57 -9.70 11.92
N VAL A 23 12.82 -9.96 10.63
CA VAL A 23 12.50 -11.22 9.95
C VAL A 23 13.80 -11.97 9.72
N TYR A 24 13.88 -13.21 10.18
CA TYR A 24 15.04 -14.08 9.98
C TYR A 24 14.67 -15.19 9.00
N LEU A 25 15.32 -15.19 7.84
CA LEU A 25 15.17 -16.20 6.80
C LEU A 25 16.33 -17.18 6.84
N GLN A 26 16.11 -18.39 6.34
CA GLN A 26 17.22 -19.32 6.09
C GLN A 26 18.14 -18.73 5.01
N GLY A 27 19.43 -18.63 5.31
CA GLY A 27 20.45 -18.32 4.31
C GLY A 27 20.88 -19.57 3.54
N LEU A 28 21.90 -19.40 2.71
CA LEU A 28 22.46 -20.49 1.91
C LEU A 28 23.25 -21.50 2.76
N GLU A 29 23.89 -21.01 3.83
CA GLU A 29 24.71 -21.82 4.73
C GLU A 29 23.93 -22.21 5.99
N ARG A 30 24.12 -23.46 6.44
CA ARG A 30 23.46 -23.98 7.64
C ARG A 30 23.84 -23.14 8.86
N GLY A 31 22.83 -22.62 9.56
CA GLY A 31 23.02 -21.81 10.77
C GLY A 31 23.25 -20.32 10.50
N GLN A 32 23.49 -19.91 9.25
CA GLN A 32 23.57 -18.51 8.88
C GLN A 32 22.23 -18.03 8.35
N ARG A 33 21.49 -17.31 9.19
CA ARG A 33 20.22 -16.71 8.81
C ARG A 33 20.41 -15.29 8.27
N ILE A 34 19.60 -14.93 7.28
CA ILE A 34 19.51 -13.56 6.76
C ILE A 34 18.54 -12.79 7.67
N ALA A 35 19.01 -11.71 8.28
CA ALA A 35 18.20 -10.86 9.16
C ALA A 35 17.78 -9.59 8.43
N ILE A 36 16.46 -9.38 8.27
CA ILE A 36 15.86 -8.22 7.62
C ILE A 36 15.20 -7.34 8.69
N PRO A 37 15.71 -6.12 8.93
CA PRO A 37 15.07 -5.16 9.84
C PRO A 37 13.85 -4.52 9.17
N LEU A 38 12.73 -4.41 9.89
CA LEU A 38 11.52 -3.75 9.42
C LEU A 38 11.41 -2.32 9.96
N LYS A 39 10.55 -1.51 9.33
CA LYS A 39 10.22 -0.15 9.81
C LYS A 39 9.06 -0.24 10.81
N GLY A 40 9.37 -0.52 12.07
CA GLY A 40 8.39 -0.59 13.16
C GLY A 40 8.50 -1.88 13.97
N THR A 41 7.54 -2.10 14.88
CA THR A 41 7.53 -3.22 15.83
C THR A 41 6.54 -4.33 15.46
N HIS A 42 5.77 -4.16 14.39
CA HIS A 42 4.79 -5.15 13.96
C HIS A 42 5.48 -6.41 13.39
N LEU A 43 5.04 -7.59 13.84
CA LEU A 43 5.59 -8.87 13.44
C LEU A 43 4.74 -9.47 12.31
N PRO A 44 5.26 -9.54 11.07
CA PRO A 44 4.47 -10.08 9.96
C PRO A 44 4.29 -11.59 10.12
N SER A 45 3.11 -12.07 9.76
CA SER A 45 2.72 -13.48 9.87
C SER A 45 2.22 -14.03 8.54
N GLY A 46 2.03 -15.35 8.46
CA GLY A 46 1.52 -16.00 7.26
C GLY A 46 2.57 -16.16 6.15
N THR A 47 2.17 -15.95 4.90
CA THR A 47 3.09 -16.05 3.76
C THR A 47 3.67 -14.67 3.47
N LEU A 48 4.99 -14.55 3.56
CA LEU A 48 5.70 -13.33 3.24
C LEU A 48 6.12 -13.31 1.77
N ARG A 49 6.00 -12.16 1.14
CA ARG A 49 6.64 -11.85 -0.13
C ARG A 49 7.74 -10.83 0.12
N ILE A 50 8.97 -11.23 -0.14
CA ILE A 50 10.16 -10.38 -0.02
C ILE A 50 10.48 -9.87 -1.41
N LEU A 51 10.46 -8.55 -1.60
CA LEU A 51 10.75 -7.91 -2.87
C LEU A 51 12.11 -7.22 -2.80
N LEU A 52 12.93 -7.45 -3.82
CA LEU A 52 14.21 -6.79 -3.99
C LEU A 52 14.04 -5.70 -5.04
N ARG A 53 14.18 -4.45 -4.64
CA ARG A 53 14.09 -3.29 -5.53
C ARG A 53 15.46 -2.98 -6.11
N ASP A 54 15.48 -2.44 -7.33
CA ASP A 54 16.73 -2.12 -8.04
C ASP A 54 17.55 -1.03 -7.33
N ASN A 55 16.92 -0.22 -6.49
CA ASN A 55 17.56 0.78 -5.64
C ASN A 55 18.18 0.20 -4.35
N GLY A 56 18.21 -1.13 -4.20
CA GLY A 56 18.74 -1.83 -3.03
C GLY A 56 17.77 -1.90 -1.84
N GLN A 57 16.53 -1.40 -1.97
CA GLN A 57 15.53 -1.56 -0.92
C GLN A 57 14.97 -2.98 -0.89
N VAL A 58 14.72 -3.46 0.33
CA VAL A 58 14.02 -4.72 0.58
C VAL A 58 12.66 -4.40 1.18
N GLU A 59 11.61 -4.93 0.57
CA GLU A 59 10.25 -4.82 1.08
C GLU A 59 9.74 -6.20 1.53
N VAL A 60 8.99 -6.22 2.63
CA VAL A 60 8.32 -7.42 3.14
C VAL A 60 6.82 -7.17 3.12
N HIS A 61 6.11 -7.85 2.23
CA HIS A 61 4.67 -7.78 2.11
C HIS A 61 4.05 -9.04 2.72
N TYR A 62 2.94 -8.87 3.42
CA TYR A 62 2.18 -9.96 4.02
C TYR A 62 0.71 -9.59 4.03
N ALA A 63 -0.15 -10.61 4.01
CA ALA A 63 -1.57 -10.40 4.15
C ALA A 63 -1.90 -10.09 5.61
N VAL A 64 -2.84 -9.17 5.80
CA VAL A 64 -3.36 -8.71 7.08
C VAL A 64 -4.87 -8.75 6.97
N ASP A 65 -5.53 -9.22 8.03
CA ASP A 65 -6.99 -9.19 8.07
C ASP A 65 -7.47 -7.74 8.11
N GLU A 66 -8.58 -7.47 7.43
CA GLU A 66 -9.13 -6.12 7.32
C GLU A 66 -9.38 -5.49 8.71
N GLU A 67 -9.81 -6.30 9.68
CA GLU A 67 -10.01 -5.89 11.08
C GLU A 67 -8.73 -5.38 11.76
N GLN A 68 -7.55 -5.81 11.30
CA GLN A 68 -6.25 -5.39 11.84
C GLN A 68 -5.70 -4.12 11.18
N VAL A 69 -6.19 -3.78 9.98
CA VAL A 69 -5.68 -2.66 9.16
C VAL A 69 -6.60 -1.46 9.18
N CYS A 70 -7.91 -1.71 9.20
CA CYS A 70 -8.89 -0.64 9.31
C CYS A 70 -8.59 0.11 10.60
N SER A 71 -8.21 1.38 10.43
CA SER A 71 -8.22 2.35 11.50
C SER A 71 -9.61 2.29 12.10
N THR A 72 -9.77 1.55 13.21
CA THR A 72 -11.00 1.39 13.99
C THR A 72 -11.37 2.68 14.72
N ARG A 73 -10.96 3.84 14.18
CA ARG A 73 -11.52 5.12 14.59
C ARG A 73 -13.01 4.99 14.34
N PRO A 74 -13.83 5.02 15.40
CA PRO A 74 -15.28 4.96 15.23
C PRO A 74 -15.67 6.06 14.25
N CYS A 75 -16.67 5.80 13.42
CA CYS A 75 -17.29 6.86 12.65
C CYS A 75 -17.65 7.98 13.63
N GLY A 76 -17.19 9.20 13.35
CA GLY A 76 -17.54 10.35 14.18
C GLY A 76 -19.06 10.56 14.17
N GLU A 77 -19.56 11.34 15.12
CA GLU A 77 -20.99 11.67 15.19
C GLU A 77 -21.41 12.74 14.16
N ALA A 78 -20.43 13.42 13.54
CA ALA A 78 -20.67 14.41 12.52
C ALA A 78 -21.23 13.78 11.24
N THR A 79 -22.28 14.41 10.70
CA THR A 79 -22.82 14.09 9.38
C THR A 79 -22.39 15.17 8.40
N VAL A 80 -21.72 14.77 7.32
CA VAL A 80 -21.29 15.66 6.23
C VAL A 80 -22.05 15.29 4.96
N GLY A 81 -22.75 16.26 4.39
CA GLY A 81 -23.35 16.11 3.05
C GLY A 81 -22.26 16.27 2.00
N VAL A 82 -22.24 15.42 0.99
CA VAL A 82 -21.24 15.49 -0.09
C VAL A 82 -21.95 15.40 -1.44
N ASP A 83 -21.80 16.43 -2.26
CA ASP A 83 -22.26 16.46 -3.65
C ASP A 83 -21.10 16.18 -4.62
N LYS A 84 -21.38 15.49 -5.73
CA LYS A 84 -20.36 15.11 -6.72
C LYS A 84 -20.38 16.09 -7.89
N GLY A 85 -19.23 16.73 -8.13
CA GLY A 85 -19.06 17.69 -9.21
C GLY A 85 -18.29 17.15 -10.42
N TYR A 86 -18.29 17.93 -11.51
CA TYR A 86 -17.40 17.71 -12.64
C TYR A 86 -16.09 18.50 -12.50
N THR A 87 -16.18 19.79 -12.18
CA THR A 87 -15.02 20.68 -12.04
C THR A 87 -14.18 20.30 -10.83
N GLU A 88 -14.84 20.10 -9.69
CA GLU A 88 -14.32 19.51 -8.46
C GLU A 88 -14.85 18.09 -8.28
N ALA A 89 -14.11 17.23 -7.56
CA ALA A 89 -14.55 15.88 -7.28
C ALA A 89 -15.76 15.86 -6.34
N TYR A 90 -15.72 16.71 -5.30
CA TYR A 90 -16.75 16.81 -4.29
C TYR A 90 -16.89 18.24 -3.78
N THR A 91 -18.12 18.63 -3.43
CA THR A 91 -18.39 19.81 -2.59
C THR A 91 -19.14 19.34 -1.34
N ASP A 92 -18.66 19.70 -0.16
CA ASP A 92 -19.32 19.32 1.08
C ASP A 92 -20.36 20.35 1.56
N SER A 93 -21.11 19.98 2.60
CA SER A 93 -22.16 20.82 3.19
C SER A 93 -21.64 22.09 3.86
N ASP A 94 -20.33 22.17 4.14
CA ASP A 94 -19.67 23.38 4.66
C ASP A 94 -19.21 24.31 3.52
N GLY A 95 -19.40 23.88 2.27
CA GLY A 95 -19.06 24.61 1.05
C GLY A 95 -17.59 24.45 0.63
N GLU A 96 -16.85 23.51 1.25
CA GLU A 96 -15.48 23.20 0.86
C GLU A 96 -15.48 22.31 -0.39
N ARG A 97 -14.59 22.65 -1.33
CA ARG A 97 -14.41 21.91 -2.58
C ARG A 97 -13.18 21.03 -2.49
N HIS A 98 -13.38 19.74 -2.76
CA HIS A 98 -12.34 18.72 -2.72
C HIS A 98 -12.05 18.20 -4.12
N GLY A 99 -10.78 18.06 -4.45
CA GLY A 99 -10.36 17.56 -5.77
C GLY A 99 -10.67 18.53 -6.91
N GLU A 100 -10.44 19.83 -6.69
CA GLU A 100 -10.45 20.83 -7.76
C GLU A 100 -9.52 20.42 -8.91
N GLY A 101 -9.93 20.67 -10.15
CA GLY A 101 -9.16 20.32 -11.36
C GLY A 101 -9.45 18.91 -11.89
N LEU A 102 -10.36 18.16 -11.27
CA LEU A 102 -10.82 16.87 -11.80
C LEU A 102 -11.41 17.03 -13.21
N GLY A 103 -12.19 18.08 -13.43
CA GLY A 103 -12.83 18.35 -14.73
C GLY A 103 -11.82 18.55 -15.87
N ASP A 104 -10.71 19.22 -15.58
CA ASP A 104 -9.63 19.45 -16.54
C ASP A 104 -8.92 18.15 -16.91
N LEU A 105 -8.61 17.30 -15.90
CA LEU A 105 -8.01 15.99 -16.11
C LEU A 105 -8.91 15.08 -16.95
N LEU A 106 -10.21 15.06 -16.63
CA LEU A 106 -11.20 14.27 -17.36
C LEU A 106 -11.40 14.79 -18.80
N SER A 107 -11.40 16.11 -18.99
CA SER A 107 -11.48 16.75 -20.31
C SER A 107 -10.26 16.39 -21.17
N ALA A 108 -9.06 16.54 -20.62
CA ALA A 108 -7.81 16.24 -21.32
C ALA A 108 -7.74 14.77 -21.76
N GLU A 109 -8.10 13.84 -20.89
CA GLU A 109 -8.14 12.41 -21.24
C GLU A 109 -9.23 12.12 -22.29
N SER A 110 -10.40 12.76 -22.18
CA SER A 110 -11.47 12.61 -23.17
C SER A 110 -11.05 13.09 -24.55
N ASP A 111 -10.39 14.24 -24.64
CA ASP A 111 -9.89 14.78 -25.91
C ASP A 111 -8.76 13.93 -26.48
N HIS A 112 -7.84 13.45 -25.63
CA HIS A 112 -6.82 12.49 -26.04
C HIS A 112 -7.45 11.23 -26.66
N ARG A 113 -8.49 10.67 -26.03
CA ARG A 113 -9.22 9.50 -26.54
C ARG A 113 -9.95 9.77 -27.84
N LYS A 114 -10.60 10.93 -28.00
CA LYS A 114 -11.24 11.33 -29.27
C LYS A 114 -10.23 11.31 -30.40
N VAL A 115 -9.09 11.99 -30.23
CA VAL A 115 -8.02 12.04 -31.24
C VAL A 115 -7.49 10.64 -31.59
N LYS A 116 -7.29 9.78 -30.60
CA LYS A 116 -6.86 8.40 -30.81
C LYS A 116 -7.91 7.57 -31.57
N GLY A 117 -9.19 7.75 -31.26
CA GLY A 117 -10.31 7.04 -31.88
C GLY A 117 -10.52 7.42 -33.35
N THR A 118 -10.31 8.68 -33.72
CA THR A 118 -10.43 9.17 -35.11
C THR A 118 -9.28 8.69 -36.01
N ARG A 119 -8.16 8.22 -35.44
CA ARG A 119 -7.00 7.70 -36.19
C ARG A 119 -7.08 6.18 -36.47
N ARG A 120 -8.20 5.54 -36.14
CA ARG A 120 -8.51 4.13 -36.45
C ARG A 120 -9.38 4.03 -37.69
#